data_AF-A0A8T4E0R2-F1
#
_entry.id   AF-A0A8T4E0R2-F1
#
_cell.length_a   1.000
_cell.length_b   1.000
_cell.length_c   1.000
_cell.angle_alpha   90.00
_cell.angle_beta   90.00
_cell.angle_gamma   90.00
#
_symmetry.space_group_name_H-M   'P 1'
#
loop_
_entity.id
_entity.type
_entity.pdbx_description
1 polymer ?
#
loop_
_entity_poly.entity_id
_entity_poly.type
_entity_poly.pdbx_seq_one_letter_code
_entity_poly.pdbx_strand_id
1 'polypeptide(L)'
;MRPKLLPLKRRGEEKTNYKRRLALLKSKMPRIAARITNNFVTLQVVEYAPSGAIGSSDKTTFAFTSKKLEGMGWKHSKNSIPACYLSGLYFGLFCKKNKVKGAVFDMGVARKTTGNRYFAVLKGLADSGLEVPMSDEKMPSDDRLSGRHISEDVSKDFEAVKQKILDNYGK
;
A
#
# COMPACT_ATOMS: atom_id res chain seq x y z
N MET A 1 11.06 -16.27 -41.98
CA MET A 1 10.33 -16.49 -40.70
C MET A 1 10.56 -15.26 -39.82
N ARG A 2 9.53 -14.54 -39.34
CA ARG A 2 9.77 -13.40 -38.43
C ARG A 2 10.23 -13.95 -37.06
N PRO A 3 11.29 -13.40 -36.45
CA PRO A 3 11.71 -13.84 -35.12
C PRO A 3 10.57 -13.61 -34.12
N LYS A 4 10.26 -14.63 -33.31
CA LYS A 4 9.28 -14.48 -32.21
C LYS A 4 9.84 -13.47 -31.22
N LEU A 5 9.22 -12.30 -31.13
CA LEU A 5 9.54 -11.33 -30.10
C LEU A 5 9.11 -11.91 -28.74
N LEU A 6 10.08 -12.32 -27.94
CA LEU A 6 9.82 -12.81 -26.58
C LEU A 6 9.43 -11.62 -25.69
N PRO A 7 8.39 -11.76 -24.86
CA PRO A 7 8.05 -10.72 -23.89
C PRO A 7 9.19 -10.55 -22.88
N LEU A 8 9.34 -9.34 -22.35
CA LEU A 8 10.25 -9.08 -21.23
C LEU A 8 10.00 -10.09 -20.08
N LYS A 9 11.05 -10.58 -19.43
CA LYS A 9 10.96 -11.64 -18.38
C LYS A 9 9.81 -11.42 -17.39
N ARG A 10 9.76 -10.25 -16.73
CA ARG A 10 8.70 -9.94 -15.74
C ARG A 10 7.29 -9.78 -16.34
N ARG A 11 7.19 -9.56 -17.65
CA ARG A 11 5.91 -9.55 -18.37
C ARG A 11 5.45 -10.97 -18.64
N GLY A 12 6.37 -11.86 -19.03
CA GLY A 12 6.11 -13.30 -19.15
C GLY A 12 5.71 -13.95 -17.82
N GLU A 13 6.31 -13.51 -16.71
CA GLU A 13 5.93 -13.95 -15.34
C GLU A 13 4.68 -13.25 -14.78
N GLU A 14 4.03 -12.36 -15.53
CA GLU A 14 2.86 -11.56 -15.10
C GLU A 14 3.05 -10.70 -13.83
N LYS A 15 4.28 -10.52 -13.36
CA LYS A 15 4.58 -9.74 -12.16
C LYS A 15 4.53 -8.23 -12.38
N THR A 16 4.61 -7.77 -13.63
CA THR A 16 4.71 -6.34 -13.93
C THR A 16 3.95 -5.96 -15.19
N ASN A 17 3.07 -4.98 -15.03
CA ASN A 17 2.46 -4.27 -16.16
C ASN A 17 3.34 -3.06 -16.50
N TYR A 18 4.18 -3.20 -17.53
CA TYR A 18 5.12 -2.16 -17.94
C TYR A 18 4.45 -0.86 -18.40
N LYS A 19 3.26 -0.92 -19.02
CA LYS A 19 2.51 0.29 -19.41
C LYS A 19 2.09 1.10 -18.19
N ARG A 20 1.52 0.43 -17.17
CA ARG A 20 1.16 1.08 -15.89
C ARG A 20 2.39 1.60 -15.16
N ARG A 21 3.45 0.79 -15.08
CA ARG A 21 4.71 1.17 -14.44
C ARG A 21 5.31 2.43 -15.07
N LEU A 22 5.35 2.51 -16.40
CA LEU A 22 5.85 3.68 -17.11
C LEU A 22 5.02 4.93 -16.78
N ALA A 23 3.69 4.82 -16.75
CA ALA A 23 2.82 5.94 -16.37
C ALA A 23 3.08 6.44 -14.94
N LEU A 24 3.34 5.53 -14.00
CA LEU A 24 3.69 5.89 -12.62
C LEU A 24 5.06 6.58 -12.55
N LEU A 25 6.07 6.07 -13.26
CA LEU A 25 7.42 6.64 -13.26
C LEU A 25 7.49 8.05 -13.86
N LYS A 26 6.58 8.40 -14.78
CA LYS A 26 6.49 9.76 -15.34
C LYS A 26 6.26 10.84 -14.28
N SER A 27 5.66 10.49 -13.14
CA SER A 27 5.45 11.43 -12.02
C SER A 27 6.76 11.87 -11.35
N LYS A 28 7.86 11.12 -11.53
CA LYS A 28 9.16 11.30 -10.83
C LYS A 28 9.09 11.23 -9.29
N MET A 29 7.91 11.00 -8.72
CA MET A 29 7.70 10.83 -7.29
C MET A 29 8.01 9.39 -6.88
N PRO A 30 8.38 9.14 -5.60
CA PRO A 30 8.49 7.79 -5.09
C PRO A 30 7.15 7.07 -5.21
N ARG A 31 7.19 5.75 -5.37
CA ARG A 31 5.98 4.93 -5.47
C ARG A 31 5.76 4.15 -4.18
N ILE A 32 4.53 4.09 -3.72
CA ILE A 32 4.15 3.15 -2.67
C ILE A 32 3.64 1.87 -3.32
N ALA A 33 4.49 0.87 -3.40
CA ALA A 33 4.13 -0.45 -3.88
C ALA A 33 3.38 -1.20 -2.79
N ALA A 34 2.05 -1.33 -2.95
CA ALA A 34 1.23 -2.17 -2.11
C ALA A 34 1.11 -3.56 -2.74
N ARG A 35 1.37 -4.62 -1.97
CA ARG A 35 1.16 -6.01 -2.40
C ARG A 35 0.44 -6.76 -1.30
N ILE A 36 -0.65 -7.40 -1.70
CA ILE A 36 -1.50 -8.19 -0.79
C ILE A 36 -1.24 -9.66 -1.08
N THR A 37 -0.90 -10.38 -0.02
CA THR A 37 -0.75 -11.84 -0.02
C THR A 37 -1.96 -12.48 0.64
N ASN A 38 -1.98 -13.81 0.73
CA ASN A 38 -3.06 -14.53 1.41
C ASN A 38 -3.18 -14.14 2.88
N ASN A 39 -2.08 -13.80 3.56
CA ASN A 39 -2.08 -13.57 5.01
C ASN A 39 -1.72 -12.15 5.41
N PHE A 40 -0.97 -11.42 4.57
CA PHE A 40 -0.38 -10.13 4.92
C PHE A 40 -0.48 -9.10 3.81
N VAL A 41 -0.44 -7.84 4.21
CA VAL A 41 -0.24 -6.69 3.34
C VAL A 41 1.19 -6.22 3.50
N THR A 42 1.85 -5.96 2.37
CA THR A 42 3.20 -5.40 2.31
C THR A 42 3.15 -4.06 1.60
N LEU A 43 3.79 -3.05 2.18
CA LEU A 43 3.89 -1.70 1.66
C LEU A 43 5.36 -1.33 1.57
N GLN A 44 5.76 -0.77 0.44
CA GLN A 44 7.16 -0.39 0.19
C GLN A 44 7.22 0.97 -0.47
N VAL A 45 8.06 1.86 0.04
CA VAL A 45 8.46 3.08 -0.68
C VAL A 45 9.56 2.70 -1.65
N VAL A 46 9.28 2.81 -2.94
CA VAL A 46 10.15 2.41 -4.03
C VAL A 46 10.50 3.63 -4.88
N GLU A 47 11.77 3.98 -4.86
CA GLU A 47 12.36 5.01 -5.71
C GLU A 47 12.95 4.40 -6.97
N TYR A 48 12.94 5.17 -8.04
CA TYR A 48 13.61 4.77 -9.29
C TYR A 48 15.10 5.05 -9.18
N ALA A 49 15.91 4.02 -9.39
CA ALA A 49 17.37 4.15 -9.47
C ALA A 49 17.79 4.10 -10.94
N PRO A 50 18.43 5.15 -11.49
CA PRO A 50 18.92 5.10 -12.86
C PRO A 50 19.96 3.99 -13.02
N SER A 51 19.83 3.26 -14.13
CA SER A 51 20.63 2.09 -14.47
C SER A 51 22.11 2.44 -14.68
N GLY A 52 22.88 2.42 -13.59
CA GLY A 52 24.35 2.54 -13.57
C GLY A 52 24.99 1.83 -12.37
N ALA A 53 24.23 1.57 -11.31
CA ALA A 53 24.64 0.76 -10.17
C ALA A 53 23.94 -0.60 -10.24
N ILE A 54 24.64 -1.59 -10.82
CA ILE A 54 24.45 -3.05 -10.70
C ILE A 54 23.09 -3.52 -10.11
N GLY A 55 22.23 -4.06 -10.97
CA GLY A 55 21.25 -5.09 -10.59
C GLY A 55 19.76 -4.71 -10.48
N SER A 56 19.38 -3.45 -10.20
CA SER A 56 17.95 -3.10 -10.13
C SER A 56 17.63 -1.64 -10.47
N SER A 57 16.62 -1.45 -11.31
CA SER A 57 16.04 -0.12 -11.64
C SER A 57 15.23 0.52 -10.50
N ASP A 58 15.09 -0.19 -9.38
CA ASP A 58 14.30 0.21 -8.22
C ASP A 58 15.16 0.07 -6.97
N LYS A 59 15.01 1.04 -6.06
CA LYS A 59 15.55 0.99 -4.70
C LYS A 59 14.39 1.12 -3.71
N THR A 60 14.28 0.17 -2.78
CA THR A 60 13.32 0.25 -1.68
C THR A 60 13.94 1.03 -0.53
N THR A 61 13.34 2.17 -0.18
CA THR A 61 13.81 3.01 0.93
C THR A 61 13.23 2.51 2.26
N PHE A 62 11.92 2.23 2.27
CA PHE A 62 11.21 1.75 3.45
C PHE A 62 10.29 0.58 3.11
N ALA A 63 10.16 -0.35 4.05
CA ALA A 63 9.26 -1.49 3.92
C ALA A 63 8.44 -1.71 5.20
N PHE A 64 7.19 -2.08 5.01
CA PHE A 64 6.23 -2.40 6.06
C PHE A 64 5.45 -3.65 5.72
N THR A 65 5.13 -4.42 6.75
CA THR A 65 4.30 -5.62 6.65
C THR A 65 3.28 -5.59 7.78
N SER A 66 2.03 -5.98 7.48
CA SER A 66 0.93 -5.97 8.45
C SER A 66 1.14 -6.85 9.68
N LYS A 67 2.16 -7.72 9.70
CA LYS A 67 2.65 -8.40 10.92
C LYS A 67 2.95 -7.42 12.06
N LYS A 68 3.45 -6.22 11.75
CA LYS A 68 3.75 -5.18 12.74
C LYS A 68 2.52 -4.71 13.51
N LEU A 69 1.31 -4.91 12.98
CA LEU A 69 0.06 -4.56 13.67
C LEU A 69 -0.19 -5.42 14.92
N GLU A 70 0.36 -6.63 14.99
CA GLU A 70 0.25 -7.48 16.19
C GLU A 70 0.87 -6.79 17.41
N GLY A 71 2.00 -6.11 17.23
CA GLY A 71 2.66 -5.34 18.28
C GLY A 71 1.83 -4.15 18.77
N MET A 72 0.84 -3.69 17.99
CA MET A 72 -0.10 -2.63 18.37
C MET A 72 -1.38 -3.19 19.04
N GLY A 73 -1.50 -4.51 19.16
CA GLY A 73 -2.65 -5.19 19.76
C GLY A 73 -3.67 -5.72 18.74
N TRP A 74 -3.38 -5.69 17.44
CA TRP A 74 -4.27 -6.26 16.44
C TRP A 74 -4.17 -7.79 16.40
N LYS A 75 -5.20 -8.48 16.90
CA LYS A 75 -5.26 -9.95 16.99
C LYS A 75 -6.01 -10.61 15.83
N HIS A 76 -6.74 -9.82 15.05
CA HIS A 76 -7.55 -10.31 13.92
C HIS A 76 -6.71 -10.56 12.67
N SER A 77 -7.38 -10.98 11.58
CA SER A 77 -6.71 -11.16 10.29
C SER A 77 -5.94 -9.91 9.87
N LYS A 78 -4.71 -10.12 9.36
CA LYS A 78 -3.77 -9.06 8.97
C LYS A 78 -3.88 -8.70 7.47
N ASN A 79 -4.92 -9.21 6.81
CA ASN A 79 -5.21 -8.96 5.40
C ASN A 79 -6.64 -8.43 5.16
N SER A 80 -7.42 -8.22 6.23
CA SER A 80 -8.80 -7.73 6.17
C SER A 80 -8.84 -6.27 5.74
N ILE A 81 -10.00 -5.76 5.33
CA ILE A 81 -10.17 -4.34 4.96
C ILE A 81 -9.71 -3.40 6.11
N PRO A 82 -10.10 -3.63 7.38
CA PRO A 82 -9.61 -2.83 8.50
C PRO A 82 -8.10 -2.90 8.68
N ALA A 83 -7.52 -4.11 8.60
CA ALA A 83 -6.07 -4.28 8.71
C ALA A 83 -5.30 -3.60 7.57
N CYS A 84 -5.86 -3.60 6.35
CA CYS A 84 -5.31 -2.89 5.20
C CYS A 84 -5.30 -1.37 5.43
N TYR A 85 -6.40 -0.82 5.96
CA TYR A 85 -6.50 0.58 6.33
C TYR A 85 -5.49 0.97 7.42
N LEU A 86 -5.45 0.21 8.52
CA LEU A 86 -4.51 0.45 9.62
C LEU A 86 -3.05 0.34 9.16
N SER A 87 -2.76 -0.61 8.25
CA SER A 87 -1.44 -0.73 7.62
C SER A 87 -1.07 0.50 6.82
N GLY A 88 -2.02 1.04 6.04
CA GLY A 88 -1.84 2.29 5.29
C GLY A 88 -1.58 3.47 6.21
N LEU A 89 -2.41 3.63 7.25
CA LEU A 89 -2.29 4.71 8.23
C LEU A 89 -0.94 4.67 8.96
N TYR A 90 -0.56 3.51 9.49
CA TYR A 90 0.72 3.31 10.15
C TYR A 90 1.87 3.67 9.22
N PHE A 91 1.87 3.13 8.00
CA PHE A 91 2.97 3.31 7.07
C PHE A 91 3.07 4.76 6.58
N GLY A 92 1.94 5.42 6.37
CA GLY A 92 1.90 6.82 5.97
C GLY A 92 2.46 7.75 7.05
N LEU A 93 2.08 7.56 8.31
CA LEU A 93 2.67 8.31 9.43
C LEU A 93 4.17 8.02 9.58
N PHE A 94 4.58 6.76 9.43
CA PHE A 94 5.99 6.39 9.41
C PHE A 94 6.76 7.09 8.28
N CYS A 95 6.19 7.18 7.08
CA CYS A 95 6.79 7.89 5.95
C CYS A 95 6.89 9.40 6.24
N LYS A 96 5.85 10.00 6.83
CA LYS A 96 5.82 11.41 7.23
C LYS A 96 6.92 11.72 8.24
N LYS A 97 7.08 10.88 9.26
CA LYS A 97 8.16 10.99 10.26
C LYS A 97 9.55 10.94 9.62
N ASN A 98 9.70 10.15 8.56
CA ASN A 98 10.93 10.04 7.78
C ASN A 98 11.03 11.07 6.63
N LYS A 99 10.23 12.15 6.68
CA LYS A 99 10.27 13.29 5.73
C LYS A 99 9.93 12.95 4.27
N VAL A 100 9.20 11.86 4.02
CA VAL A 100 8.61 11.60 2.71
C VAL A 100 7.36 12.46 2.56
N LYS A 101 7.38 13.44 1.64
CA LYS A 101 6.28 14.40 1.46
C LYS A 101 5.07 13.80 0.76
N GLY A 102 5.32 13.04 -0.31
CA GLY A 102 4.27 12.47 -1.14
C GLY A 102 4.76 11.29 -1.97
N ALA A 103 3.83 10.51 -2.48
CA ALA A 103 4.12 9.32 -3.29
C ALA A 103 2.96 8.95 -4.21
N VAL A 104 3.25 8.20 -5.28
CA VAL A 104 2.19 7.62 -6.13
C VAL A 104 1.90 6.19 -5.71
N PHE A 105 0.62 5.86 -5.57
CA PHE A 105 0.20 4.51 -5.22
C PHE A 105 0.38 3.51 -6.37
N ASP A 106 1.07 2.40 -6.11
CA ASP A 106 1.31 1.31 -7.06
C ASP A 106 0.66 -0.01 -6.60
N MET A 107 -0.49 -0.34 -7.20
CA MET A 107 -1.19 -1.62 -7.01
C MET A 107 -0.58 -2.79 -7.81
N GLY A 108 0.42 -2.52 -8.65
CA GLY A 108 1.01 -3.50 -9.55
C GLY A 108 0.01 -4.00 -10.61
N VAL A 109 -0.13 -5.33 -10.68
CA VAL A 109 -1.02 -6.01 -11.65
C VAL A 109 -2.44 -6.20 -11.14
N ALA A 110 -2.75 -5.79 -9.91
CA ALA A 110 -4.08 -5.95 -9.34
C ALA A 110 -5.16 -5.21 -10.16
N ARG A 111 -6.39 -5.74 -10.09
CA ARG A 111 -7.58 -5.16 -10.71
C ARG A 111 -8.11 -4.01 -9.86
N LYS A 112 -8.55 -2.93 -10.52
CA LYS A 112 -9.15 -1.76 -9.87
C LYS A 112 -10.66 -2.02 -9.68
N THR A 113 -11.02 -2.66 -8.58
CA THR A 113 -12.41 -2.92 -8.17
C THR A 113 -12.80 -2.02 -7.01
N THR A 114 -14.04 -1.53 -7.01
CA THR A 114 -14.58 -0.66 -5.95
C THR A 114 -14.54 -1.34 -4.58
N GLY A 115 -14.15 -0.58 -3.55
CA GLY A 115 -14.15 -1.06 -2.16
C GLY A 115 -13.13 -2.16 -1.86
N ASN A 116 -12.15 -2.36 -2.74
CA ASN A 116 -11.16 -3.41 -2.53
C ASN A 116 -10.12 -3.04 -1.46
N ARG A 117 -9.36 -4.04 -1.03
CA ARG A 117 -8.33 -3.91 0.00
C ARG A 117 -7.22 -2.91 -0.35
N TYR A 118 -6.88 -2.75 -1.62
CA TYR A 118 -5.88 -1.76 -2.03
C TYR A 118 -6.40 -0.33 -1.82
N PHE A 119 -7.68 -0.08 -2.07
CA PHE A 119 -8.28 1.22 -1.79
C PHE A 119 -8.38 1.49 -0.28
N ALA A 120 -8.57 0.47 0.56
CA ALA A 120 -8.47 0.63 2.01
C ALA A 120 -7.07 1.10 2.45
N VAL A 121 -6.00 0.50 1.89
CA VAL A 121 -4.62 0.97 2.12
C VAL A 121 -4.45 2.42 1.66
N LEU A 122 -4.94 2.74 0.46
CA LEU A 122 -4.83 4.08 -0.11
C LEU A 122 -5.52 5.13 0.76
N LYS A 123 -6.72 4.83 1.27
CA LYS A 123 -7.43 5.71 2.20
C LYS A 123 -6.65 5.90 3.50
N GLY A 124 -6.11 4.83 4.08
CA GLY A 124 -5.26 4.94 5.27
C GLY A 124 -4.00 5.78 5.05
N LEU A 125 -3.36 5.67 3.88
CA LEU A 125 -2.21 6.52 3.52
C LEU A 125 -2.61 8.00 3.41
N ALA A 126 -3.74 8.30 2.78
CA ALA A 126 -4.21 9.69 2.67
C ALA A 126 -4.59 10.28 4.02
N ASP A 127 -5.30 9.52 4.87
CA ASP A 127 -5.70 9.94 6.21
C ASP A 127 -4.49 10.19 7.14
N SER A 128 -3.33 9.60 6.85
CA SER A 128 -2.07 9.90 7.57
C SER A 128 -1.49 11.28 7.27
N GLY A 129 -2.02 11.97 6.25
CA GLY A 129 -1.53 13.25 5.76
C GLY A 129 -0.35 13.13 4.80
N LEU A 130 -0.09 11.95 4.23
CA LEU A 130 0.85 11.78 3.13
C LEU A 130 0.20 12.24 1.81
N GLU A 131 0.90 13.06 1.03
CA GLU A 131 0.38 13.50 -0.27
C GLU A 131 0.36 12.34 -1.28
N VAL A 132 -0.80 11.71 -1.43
CA VAL A 132 -1.03 10.64 -2.39
C VAL A 132 -2.24 10.99 -3.26
N PRO A 133 -2.12 11.01 -4.60
CA PRO A 133 -3.24 11.27 -5.48
C PRO A 133 -4.35 10.23 -5.29
N MET A 134 -5.54 10.67 -4.90
CA MET A 134 -6.69 9.80 -4.70
C MET A 134 -8.01 10.45 -5.14
N SER A 135 -9.01 9.61 -5.38
CA SER A 135 -10.42 9.98 -5.59
C SER A 135 -11.26 9.08 -4.69
N ASP A 136 -12.32 9.64 -4.10
CA ASP A 136 -13.17 8.93 -3.14
C ASP A 136 -14.12 7.91 -3.79
N GLU A 137 -14.36 7.96 -5.10
CA GLU A 137 -15.35 7.13 -5.81
C GLU A 137 -15.20 5.61 -5.60
N LYS A 138 -13.96 5.13 -5.44
CA LYS A 138 -13.66 3.69 -5.36
C LYS A 138 -13.29 3.22 -3.96
N MET A 139 -13.36 4.11 -2.98
CA MET A 139 -13.01 3.80 -1.60
C MET A 139 -14.06 2.88 -0.97
N PRO A 140 -13.65 1.98 -0.05
CA PRO A 140 -14.61 1.27 0.79
C PRO A 140 -15.35 2.28 1.67
N SER A 141 -16.61 1.98 2.01
CA SER A 141 -17.35 2.77 3.00
C SER A 141 -16.71 2.69 4.39
N ASP A 142 -16.96 3.70 5.22
CA ASP A 142 -16.41 3.78 6.58
C ASP A 142 -16.82 2.60 7.46
N ASP A 143 -18.03 2.07 7.29
CA ASP A 143 -18.49 0.84 7.97
C ASP A 143 -17.66 -0.39 7.57
N ARG A 144 -17.16 -0.44 6.33
CA ARG A 144 -16.27 -1.50 5.89
C ARG A 144 -14.84 -1.29 6.39
N LEU A 145 -14.38 -0.05 6.46
CA LEU A 145 -13.07 0.31 6.98
C LEU A 145 -12.95 0.00 8.48
N SER A 146 -13.97 0.32 9.28
CA SER A 146 -14.03 0.01 10.71
C SER A 146 -14.20 -1.49 10.99
N GLY A 147 -14.72 -2.26 10.04
CA GLY A 147 -14.90 -3.70 10.21
C GLY A 147 -16.25 -4.10 10.80
N ARG A 148 -17.22 -3.17 10.88
CA ARG A 148 -18.60 -3.44 11.33
C ARG A 148 -19.27 -4.59 10.56
N HIS A 149 -18.95 -4.74 9.28
CA HIS A 149 -19.41 -5.86 8.45
C HIS A 149 -18.88 -7.25 8.86
N ILE A 150 -17.85 -7.32 9.72
CA ILE A 150 -17.27 -8.56 10.23
C ILE A 150 -17.84 -8.85 11.61
N SER A 151 -17.64 -7.93 12.55
CA SER A 151 -18.22 -7.97 13.90
C SER A 151 -18.05 -6.64 14.62
N GLU A 152 -18.81 -6.43 15.69
CA GLU A 152 -18.66 -5.25 16.56
C GLU A 152 -17.32 -5.26 17.32
N ASP A 153 -16.84 -6.44 17.72
CA ASP A 153 -15.56 -6.56 18.44
C ASP A 153 -14.37 -6.10 17.59
N VAL A 154 -14.39 -6.43 16.29
CA VAL A 154 -13.38 -5.94 15.34
C VAL A 154 -13.41 -4.42 15.23
N SER A 155 -14.60 -3.81 15.29
CA SER A 155 -14.74 -2.34 15.25
C SER A 155 -14.14 -1.68 16.50
N LYS A 156 -14.36 -2.25 17.68
CA LYS A 156 -13.78 -1.75 18.94
C LYS A 156 -12.25 -1.86 18.92
N ASP A 157 -11.72 -3.02 18.52
CA ASP A 157 -10.28 -3.24 18.40
C ASP A 157 -9.65 -2.34 17.33
N PHE A 158 -10.37 -2.07 16.23
CA PHE A 158 -9.93 -1.16 15.17
C PHE A 158 -9.72 0.25 15.70
N GLU A 159 -10.68 0.79 16.44
CA GLU A 159 -10.56 2.13 17.03
C GLU A 159 -9.42 2.18 18.04
N ALA A 160 -9.30 1.18 18.91
CA ALA A 160 -8.22 1.10 19.89
C ALA A 160 -6.83 1.07 19.22
N VAL A 161 -6.65 0.29 18.15
CA VAL A 161 -5.38 0.23 17.40
C VAL A 161 -5.15 1.52 16.62
N LYS A 162 -6.20 2.10 16.02
CA LYS A 162 -6.10 3.39 15.30
C LYS A 162 -5.58 4.50 16.23
N GLN A 163 -6.12 4.61 17.44
CA GLN A 163 -5.66 5.59 18.42
C GLN A 163 -4.21 5.34 18.83
N LYS A 164 -3.84 4.10 19.16
CA LYS A 164 -2.43 3.76 19.47
C LYS A 164 -1.45 4.11 18.35
N ILE A 165 -1.86 3.96 17.09
CA ILE A 165 -1.04 4.34 15.94
C ILE A 165 -0.86 5.86 15.88
N LEU A 166 -1.93 6.62 16.08
CA LEU A 166 -1.91 8.08 16.09
C LEU A 166 -1.07 8.61 17.27
N ASP A 167 -1.18 8.03 18.46
CA ASP A 167 -0.42 8.47 19.64
C ASP A 167 1.09 8.26 19.46
N ASN A 168 1.48 7.15 18.82
CA ASN A 168 2.88 6.78 18.63
C ASN A 168 3.57 7.53 17.47
N TYR A 169 2.83 7.86 16.41
CA TYR A 169 3.39 8.40 15.16
C TYR A 169 2.76 9.71 14.68
N GLY A 170 1.76 10.24 15.38
CA GLY A 170 1.11 11.52 15.06
C GLY A 170 1.81 12.76 15.61
N LYS A 171 2.87 12.58 16.41
CA LYS A 171 3.76 13.65 16.90
C LYS A 171 4.90 13.94 15.91
#